data_AF-A0A815CFQ0-F1
#
_entry.id   AF-A0A815CFQ0-F1
#
_cell.length_a   1.000
_cell.length_b   1.000
_cell.length_c   1.000
_cell.angle_alpha   90.00
_cell.angle_beta   90.00
_cell.angle_gamma   90.00
#
_symmetry.space_group_name_H-M   'P 1'
#
loop_
_entity.id
_entity.type
_entity.pdbx_description
1 polymer ?
#
loop_
_entity_poly.entity_id
_entity_poly.type
_entity_poly.pdbx_seq_one_letter_code
_entity_poly.pdbx_strand_id
1 'polypeptide(L)'
;MLSSARFENSLISPGCTINGTVIRSILGPGCIVDAGAIIRDSILFDEVHVEEGATIERSIIDEKVVIGKQALVGGGAKRDITMIGKKIKIAPGTHVPAGEKISPKRIKD
;
A
#
# COMPACT_ATOMS: atom_id res chain seq x y z
N MET A 1 23.45 -4.64 4.72
CA MET A 1 22.35 -5.41 5.31
C MET A 1 21.53 -5.96 4.15
N LEU A 2 21.43 -7.28 3.98
CA LEU A 2 20.70 -7.88 2.86
C LEU A 2 19.20 -7.68 3.10
N SER A 3 18.56 -6.74 2.43
CA SER A 3 17.09 -6.66 2.41
C SER A 3 16.57 -7.74 1.46
N SER A 4 16.38 -8.95 1.97
CA SER A 4 15.71 -10.00 1.20
C SER A 4 14.24 -9.62 1.03
N ALA A 5 13.81 -9.41 -0.20
CA ALA A 5 12.39 -9.33 -0.54
C ALA A 5 11.68 -10.58 0.00
N ARG A 6 10.56 -10.41 0.72
CA ARG A 6 9.78 -11.52 1.26
C ARG A 6 8.34 -11.41 0.80
N PHE A 7 7.83 -12.44 0.13
CA PHE A 7 6.41 -12.52 -0.16
C PHE A 7 5.87 -13.92 0.13
N GLU A 8 4.64 -13.99 0.64
CA GLU A 8 4.01 -15.22 1.12
C GLU A 8 2.51 -15.16 0.84
N ASN A 9 1.96 -16.19 0.19
CA ASN A 9 0.54 -16.28 -0.15
C ASN A 9 0.01 -15.05 -0.89
N SER A 10 0.84 -14.45 -1.75
CA SER A 10 0.58 -13.19 -2.44
C SER A 10 0.65 -13.37 -3.95
N LEU A 11 -0.12 -12.57 -4.68
CA LEU A 11 -0.05 -12.47 -6.13
C LEU A 11 0.71 -11.20 -6.50
N ILE A 12 1.80 -11.35 -7.24
CA ILE A 12 2.66 -10.24 -7.66
C ILE A 12 2.61 -10.13 -9.18
N SER A 13 2.05 -9.03 -9.68
CA SER A 13 1.92 -8.80 -11.13
C SER A 13 3.25 -8.38 -11.78
N PRO A 14 3.39 -8.48 -13.11
CA PRO A 14 4.60 -8.08 -13.82
C PRO A 14 5.02 -6.63 -13.55
N GLY A 15 6.33 -6.38 -13.61
CA GLY A 15 6.92 -5.04 -13.43
C GLY A 15 7.00 -4.56 -11.98
N CYS A 16 6.55 -5.37 -11.00
CA CYS A 16 6.72 -5.01 -9.59
C CYS A 16 8.19 -5.06 -9.16
N THR A 17 8.61 -4.10 -8.33
CA THR A 17 9.91 -4.10 -7.65
C THR A 17 9.68 -4.23 -6.15
N ILE A 18 10.12 -5.35 -5.56
CA ILE A 18 9.87 -5.66 -4.14
C ILE A 18 11.19 -5.72 -3.38
N ASN A 19 11.40 -4.78 -2.48
CA ASN A 19 12.49 -4.75 -1.50
C ASN A 19 11.99 -4.91 -0.05
N GLY A 20 10.66 -4.87 0.15
CA GLY A 20 9.98 -5.05 1.43
C GLY A 20 9.31 -6.42 1.63
N THR A 21 8.25 -6.45 2.42
CA THR A 21 7.48 -7.65 2.78
C THR A 21 6.03 -7.59 2.31
N VAL A 22 5.54 -8.64 1.64
CA VAL A 22 4.18 -8.71 1.07
C VAL A 22 3.49 -10.04 1.44
N ILE A 23 2.47 -10.02 2.30
CA ILE A 23 1.85 -11.24 2.84
C ILE A 23 0.35 -11.22 2.58
N ARG A 24 -0.21 -12.33 2.05
CA ARG A 24 -1.65 -12.49 1.79
C ARG A 24 -2.24 -11.31 1.02
N SER A 25 -1.52 -10.83 0.02
CA SER A 25 -1.83 -9.57 -0.67
C SER A 25 -1.70 -9.69 -2.19
N ILE A 26 -2.35 -8.78 -2.90
CA ILE A 26 -2.30 -8.68 -4.36
C ILE A 26 -1.64 -7.36 -4.72
N LEU A 27 -0.65 -7.40 -5.61
CA LEU A 27 -0.04 -6.21 -6.20
C LEU A 27 -0.32 -6.17 -7.71
N GLY A 28 -0.94 -5.08 -8.16
CA GLY A 28 -1.12 -4.75 -9.58
C GLY A 28 0.20 -4.45 -10.28
N PRO A 29 0.22 -4.40 -11.63
CA PRO A 29 1.43 -4.15 -12.40
C PRO A 29 2.20 -2.90 -11.97
N GLY A 30 3.53 -2.98 -12.00
CA GLY A 30 4.40 -1.83 -11.76
C GLY A 30 4.44 -1.30 -10.31
N CYS A 31 3.90 -2.02 -9.33
CA CYS A 31 4.01 -1.61 -7.93
C CYS A 31 5.48 -1.59 -7.45
N ILE A 32 5.83 -0.61 -6.63
CA ILE A 32 7.15 -0.49 -6.00
C ILE A 32 6.97 -0.60 -4.49
N VAL A 33 7.71 -1.52 -3.86
CA VAL A 33 7.68 -1.74 -2.42
C VAL A 33 9.10 -1.59 -1.88
N ASP A 34 9.37 -0.47 -1.24
CA ASP A 34 10.70 -0.14 -0.75
C ASP A 34 11.11 -0.95 0.49
N ALA A 35 12.39 -0.87 0.84
CA ALA A 35 12.96 -1.59 1.97
C ALA A 35 12.21 -1.27 3.28
N GLY A 36 11.97 -2.30 4.09
CA GLY A 36 11.26 -2.17 5.37
C GLY A 36 9.75 -1.93 5.25
N ALA A 37 9.22 -1.69 4.04
CA ALA A 37 7.77 -1.60 3.86
C ALA A 37 7.10 -2.96 4.10
N ILE A 38 5.89 -2.93 4.68
CA ILE A 38 5.12 -4.12 5.03
C ILE A 38 3.71 -3.98 4.46
N ILE A 39 3.28 -4.97 3.69
CA ILE A 39 1.95 -5.04 3.09
C ILE A 39 1.31 -6.36 3.53
N ARG A 40 0.15 -6.30 4.18
CA ARG A 40 -0.58 -7.47 4.69
C ARG A 40 -2.07 -7.41 4.39
N ASP A 41 -2.65 -8.53 3.99
CA ASP A 41 -4.10 -8.69 3.82
C ASP A 41 -4.72 -7.59 2.93
N SER A 42 -4.00 -7.15 1.88
CA SER A 42 -4.30 -5.94 1.13
C SER A 42 -4.28 -6.13 -0.38
N ILE A 43 -4.93 -5.22 -1.10
CA ILE A 43 -4.90 -5.14 -2.56
C ILE A 43 -4.35 -3.77 -2.95
N LEU A 44 -3.26 -3.76 -3.71
CA LEU A 44 -2.74 -2.56 -4.36
C LEU A 44 -2.98 -2.69 -5.86
N PHE A 45 -3.56 -1.66 -6.45
CA PHE A 45 -3.72 -1.53 -7.90
C PHE A 45 -2.42 -1.02 -8.55
N ASP A 46 -2.49 -0.74 -9.83
CA ASP A 46 -1.36 -0.46 -10.71
C ASP A 46 -0.54 0.76 -10.25
N GLU A 47 0.78 0.65 -10.40
CA GLU A 47 1.74 1.74 -10.17
C GLU A 47 1.66 2.35 -8.76
N VAL A 48 1.25 1.58 -7.74
CA VAL A 48 1.33 2.02 -6.34
C VAL A 48 2.78 1.95 -5.85
N HIS A 49 3.25 3.04 -5.23
CA HIS A 49 4.56 3.10 -4.58
C HIS A 49 4.40 3.16 -3.06
N VAL A 50 4.92 2.13 -2.39
CA VAL A 50 4.99 2.05 -0.93
C VAL A 50 6.41 2.36 -0.51
N GLU A 51 6.61 3.54 0.04
CA GLU A 51 7.93 4.03 0.43
C GLU A 51 8.43 3.35 1.73
N GLU A 52 9.72 3.54 1.98
CA GLU A 52 10.50 2.92 3.06
C GLU A 52 9.77 2.90 4.42
N GLY A 53 9.71 1.72 5.02
CA GLY A 53 9.15 1.52 6.37
C GLY A 53 7.64 1.74 6.50
N ALA A 54 6.92 2.04 5.42
CA ALA A 54 5.47 2.18 5.49
C ALA A 54 4.78 0.83 5.75
N THR A 55 3.66 0.85 6.47
CA THR A 55 2.85 -0.35 6.76
C THR A 55 1.44 -0.17 6.22
N ILE A 56 0.99 -1.16 5.45
CA ILE A 56 -0.36 -1.25 4.90
C ILE A 56 -0.97 -2.56 5.38
N GLU A 57 -2.11 -2.49 6.05
CA GLU A 57 -2.84 -3.67 6.54
C GLU A 57 -4.33 -3.54 6.22
N ARG A 58 -4.94 -4.61 5.71
CA ARG A 58 -6.39 -4.69 5.42
C ARG A 58 -6.93 -3.51 4.60
N SER A 59 -6.21 -3.17 3.53
CA SER A 59 -6.49 -1.97 2.74
C SER A 59 -6.64 -2.27 1.25
N ILE A 60 -7.42 -1.43 0.57
CA ILE A 60 -7.48 -1.35 -0.89
C ILE A 60 -6.89 -0.01 -1.31
N ILE A 61 -5.81 -0.06 -2.08
CA ILE A 61 -5.05 1.10 -2.54
C ILE A 61 -5.18 1.18 -4.06
N ASP A 62 -5.86 2.21 -4.53
CA ASP A 62 -6.17 2.43 -5.94
C ASP A 62 -4.95 2.97 -6.72
N GLU A 63 -5.09 3.14 -8.04
CA GLU A 63 -3.95 3.27 -8.95
C GLU A 63 -3.10 4.53 -8.70
N LYS A 64 -1.79 4.42 -8.95
CA LYS A 64 -0.83 5.54 -8.89
C LYS A 64 -0.82 6.28 -7.54
N VAL A 65 -1.14 5.58 -6.45
CA VAL A 65 -1.04 6.11 -5.09
C VAL A 65 0.41 6.01 -4.60
N VAL A 66 0.83 7.01 -3.83
CA VAL A 66 2.10 6.97 -3.09
C VAL A 66 1.82 6.92 -1.59
N ILE A 67 2.27 5.87 -0.92
CA ILE A 67 2.25 5.75 0.54
C ILE A 67 3.61 6.20 1.05
N GLY A 68 3.64 7.37 1.69
CA GLY A 68 4.88 8.01 2.13
C GLY A 68 5.65 7.22 3.20
N LYS A 69 6.95 7.50 3.32
CA LYS A 69 7.84 6.84 4.30
C LYS A 69 7.21 6.74 5.68
N GLN A 70 7.31 5.56 6.31
CA GLN A 70 6.83 5.30 7.67
C GLN A 70 5.32 5.58 7.88
N ALA A 71 4.53 5.78 6.83
CA ALA A 71 3.08 5.93 6.97
C ALA A 71 2.44 4.61 7.42
N LEU A 72 1.34 4.71 8.16
CA LEU A 72 0.53 3.60 8.64
C LEU A 72 -0.85 3.70 8.00
N VAL A 73 -1.26 2.70 7.23
CA VAL A 73 -2.54 2.69 6.53
C VAL A 73 -3.33 1.44 6.90
N GLY A 74 -4.51 1.65 7.47
CA GLY A 74 -5.42 0.59 7.90
C GLY A 74 -5.05 -0.02 9.26
N GLY A 75 -5.31 -1.32 9.45
CA GLY A 75 -5.05 -2.02 10.71
C GLY A 75 -6.07 -3.11 11.09
N GLY A 76 -5.76 -3.81 12.18
CA GLY A 76 -6.34 -5.09 12.60
C GLY A 76 -7.71 -5.10 13.30
N ALA A 77 -8.66 -4.23 12.94
CA ALA A 77 -10.06 -4.39 13.37
C ALA A 77 -10.80 -5.28 12.36
N LYS A 78 -11.33 -6.43 12.81
CA LYS A 78 -11.84 -7.54 11.94
C LYS A 78 -12.85 -7.15 10.86
N ARG A 79 -13.50 -5.98 10.91
CA ARG A 79 -14.62 -5.61 10.03
C ARG A 79 -14.38 -4.46 9.05
N ASP A 80 -13.29 -3.71 9.20
CA ASP A 80 -13.11 -2.50 8.40
C ASP A 80 -12.03 -2.67 7.33
N ILE A 81 -12.29 -2.11 6.15
CA ILE A 81 -11.34 -2.03 5.03
C ILE A 81 -11.06 -0.55 4.78
N THR A 82 -9.80 -0.15 4.83
CA THR A 82 -9.38 1.21 4.48
C THR A 82 -9.25 1.33 2.97
N MET A 83 -9.72 2.45 2.41
CA MET A 83 -9.68 2.70 0.96
C MET A 83 -8.95 4.00 0.66
N ILE A 84 -7.94 3.94 -0.19
CA ILE A 84 -7.24 5.12 -0.73
C ILE A 84 -7.53 5.19 -2.22
N GLY A 85 -8.20 6.24 -2.67
CA GLY A 85 -8.53 6.45 -4.07
C GLY A 85 -7.32 6.87 -4.91
N LYS A 86 -7.45 6.71 -6.24
CA LYS A 86 -6.34 6.89 -7.19
C LYS A 86 -5.63 8.23 -7.11
N LYS A 87 -4.33 8.22 -7.45
CA LYS A 87 -3.47 9.43 -7.58
C LYS A 87 -3.38 10.26 -6.30
N ILE A 88 -3.57 9.66 -5.13
CA ILE A 88 -3.38 10.30 -3.83
C ILE A 88 -1.94 10.06 -3.36
N LYS A 89 -1.36 11.07 -2.70
CA LYS A 89 -0.13 10.93 -1.94
C LYS A 89 -0.42 11.05 -0.45
N ILE A 90 -0.15 9.99 0.30
CA ILE A 90 -0.16 10.00 1.76
C ILE A 90 1.20 10.53 2.23
N ALA A 91 1.19 11.56 3.07
CA ALA A 91 2.43 12.19 3.54
C ALA A 91 3.21 11.23 4.47
N PRO A 92 4.56 11.35 4.53
CA PRO A 92 5.37 10.55 5.44
C PRO A 92 4.89 10.61 6.89
N GLY A 93 4.95 9.47 7.60
CA GLY A 93 4.52 9.34 8.99
C GLY A 93 3.03 9.51 9.26
N THR A 94 2.20 9.70 8.23
CA THR A 94 0.75 9.82 8.38
C THR A 94 0.14 8.51 8.85
N HIS A 95 -0.80 8.58 9.80
CA HIS A 95 -1.64 7.46 10.19
C HIS A 95 -3.04 7.62 9.60
N VAL A 96 -3.39 6.73 8.67
CA VAL A 96 -4.74 6.57 8.15
C VAL A 96 -5.42 5.43 8.90
N PRO A 97 -6.45 5.71 9.73
CA PRO A 97 -7.04 4.69 10.58
C PRO A 97 -7.80 3.61 9.77
N ALA A 98 -8.06 2.47 10.42
CA ALA A 98 -8.87 1.40 9.87
C ALA A 98 -10.28 1.89 9.49
N GLY A 99 -10.74 1.55 8.28
CA GLY A 99 -12.07 1.90 7.77
C GLY A 99 -12.19 3.27 7.11
N GLU A 100 -11.14 4.08 7.13
CA GLU A 100 -11.13 5.39 6.49
C GLU A 100 -11.22 5.28 4.96
N LYS A 101 -11.90 6.24 4.33
CA LYS A 101 -12.05 6.31 2.87
C LYS A 101 -11.57 7.65 2.36
N ILE A 102 -10.34 7.67 1.85
CA ILE A 102 -9.76 8.88 1.29
C ILE A 102 -10.04 8.90 -0.21
N SER A 103 -10.86 9.86 -0.66
CA SER A 103 -11.18 10.05 -2.07
C SER A 103 -10.40 11.23 -2.66
N PRO A 104 -10.08 11.20 -3.96
CA PRO A 104 -9.51 12.36 -4.63
C PRO A 104 -10.50 13.53 -4.52
N LYS A 105 -10.00 14.74 -4.30
CA LYS A 105 -10.86 15.93 -4.43
C LYS A 105 -11.43 15.93 -5.83
N ARG A 106 -12.77 15.94 -5.97
CA ARG A 106 -13.43 16.14 -7.27
C ARG A 106 -12.83 17.39 -7.90
N ILE A 107 -12.14 17.23 -9.02
CA ILE A 107 -11.87 18.34 -9.92
C ILE A 107 -13.27 18.72 -10.44
N LYS A 108 -13.76 19.89 -10.04
CA LYS A 108 -14.90 20.48 -10.75
C LYS A 108 -14.33 20.86 -12.12
N ASP A 109 -14.90 20.26 -13.16
CA ASP A 109 -14.71 20.72 -14.54
C ASP A 109 -15.04 22.22 -14.66
#